data_AF-A0A1V2J522-F1
#
_entry.id   AF-A0A1V2J522-F1
#
_cell.length_a   1.000
_cell.length_b   1.000
_cell.length_c   1.000
_cell.angle_alpha   90.00
_cell.angle_beta   90.00
_cell.angle_gamma   90.00
#
_symmetry.space_group_name_H-M   'P 1'
#
loop_
_entity.id
_entity.type
_entity.pdbx_description
1 polymer ?
#
loop_
_entity_poly.entity_id
_entity_poly.type
_entity_poly.pdbx_seq_one_letter_code
_entity_poly.pdbx_strand_id
1 'polypeptide(L)'
;MDSRFTPHQKLRIRENLLSWAEVTNLSFEENAKGADASLRISAIPGYAGGVASLPNDWSIGTVDIGTGGADGKLEHGTLFDKVAVHELCHSIGLRHPHGEGPGYREDSTTYTAMSYHDSSFGDDPYNGKKISAPMMHDIAAVQRLYGANTHTRKTNTTYGFNSNAGRDFYSLKSARDKPVFCVWDAGGTDTLDFSGFRQKQKINLNAEAFSDVGGLKNNVSIAKGVTLENAVGGSSDDNLIGNQVGNRLKGGGGADTLEGGGGADTFVYDSVADSTPESPDVIVDFASGTDRVDISMLLRRAAVKVLYIVDQFSARAGEAVLSHNASTGQGSLALDLTGNGKPDVLVNTKGKIHYKDLLVNPEPPIAIDPAPDLMTGQEPEPGPPRSKRDGTAKAERGGKTYTYNAASESNCRKVDILKDFTSGKDKIDLSRMLEKSGTSLTQVDRFTGKAGEAFIVKSGGDGRYWLAVDLDGDKRSDFVVNSPNVIRASDIVGMKLKHAYDRQLSRRT
;
A
#
# COMPACT_ATOMS: atom_id res chain seq x y z
N MET A 1 24.60 -13.65 9.72
CA MET A 1 25.05 -12.30 10.18
C MET A 1 25.88 -12.44 11.45
N ASP A 2 26.81 -11.51 11.65
CA ASP A 2 27.65 -11.41 12.85
C ASP A 2 26.82 -11.22 14.14
N SER A 3 27.27 -11.85 15.24
CA SER A 3 26.63 -11.79 16.55
C SER A 3 26.77 -10.44 17.25
N ARG A 4 27.70 -9.59 16.81
CA ARG A 4 27.92 -8.25 17.37
C ARG A 4 26.81 -7.26 17.02
N PHE A 5 26.03 -7.52 15.97
CA PHE A 5 24.86 -6.69 15.66
C PHE A 5 23.79 -6.84 16.73
N THR A 6 23.18 -5.72 17.13
CA THR A 6 21.99 -5.74 17.97
C THR A 6 20.79 -6.34 17.21
N PRO A 7 19.74 -6.82 17.90
CA PRO A 7 18.53 -7.30 17.23
C PRO A 7 17.90 -6.26 16.28
N HIS A 8 17.95 -4.98 16.63
CA HIS A 8 17.45 -3.89 15.78
C HIS A 8 18.31 -3.70 14.52
N GLN A 9 19.63 -3.78 14.63
CA GLN A 9 20.54 -3.72 13.48
C GLN A 9 20.33 -4.90 12.54
N LYS A 10 20.21 -6.13 13.07
CA LYS A 10 19.89 -7.32 12.27
C LYS A 10 18.55 -7.19 11.55
N LEU A 11 17.52 -6.69 12.23
CA LEU A 11 16.23 -6.43 11.62
C LEU A 11 16.35 -5.46 10.45
N ARG A 12 17.03 -4.31 10.63
CA ARG A 12 17.22 -3.35 9.53
C ARG A 12 18.02 -3.93 8.36
N ILE A 13 19.06 -4.74 8.62
CA ILE A 13 19.80 -5.44 7.55
C ILE A 13 18.87 -6.39 6.78
N ARG A 14 18.00 -7.14 7.47
CA ARG A 14 17.01 -8.02 6.81
C ARG A 14 16.02 -7.23 5.95
N GLU A 15 15.49 -6.11 6.46
CA GLU A 15 14.62 -5.23 5.66
C GLU A 15 15.35 -4.67 4.44
N ASN A 16 16.64 -4.33 4.55
CA ASN A 16 17.44 -3.86 3.42
C ASN A 16 17.70 -4.98 2.38
N LEU A 17 17.94 -6.23 2.82
CA LEU A 17 18.03 -7.38 1.91
C LEU A 17 16.70 -7.64 1.20
N LEU A 18 15.58 -7.55 1.93
CA LEU A 18 14.25 -7.70 1.37
C LEU A 18 13.95 -6.63 0.32
N SER A 19 14.32 -5.36 0.56
CA SER A 19 14.10 -4.30 -0.43
C SER A 19 14.88 -4.53 -1.74
N TRP A 20 16.05 -5.17 -1.71
CA TRP A 20 16.76 -5.63 -2.91
C TRP A 20 16.06 -6.81 -3.61
N ALA A 21 15.58 -7.80 -2.85
CA ALA A 21 14.83 -8.94 -3.40
C ALA A 21 13.50 -8.51 -4.03
N GLU A 22 12.89 -7.44 -3.53
CA GLU A 22 11.64 -6.92 -4.07
C GLU A 22 11.78 -6.33 -5.46
N VAL A 23 12.94 -5.77 -5.80
CA VAL A 23 13.15 -5.11 -7.09
C VAL A 23 13.86 -6.00 -8.10
N THR A 24 14.28 -7.21 -7.71
CA THR A 24 15.13 -8.12 -8.51
C THR A 24 14.69 -9.58 -8.41
N ASN A 25 15.14 -10.45 -9.31
CA ASN A 25 14.92 -11.89 -9.15
C ASN A 25 15.88 -12.57 -8.15
N LEU A 26 16.53 -11.81 -7.27
CA LEU A 26 17.33 -12.37 -6.19
C LEU A 26 16.46 -12.76 -5.00
N SER A 27 16.84 -13.84 -4.32
CA SER A 27 16.28 -14.22 -3.02
C SER A 27 17.41 -14.35 -2.00
N PHE A 28 17.19 -13.82 -0.80
CA PHE A 28 18.15 -13.91 0.29
C PHE A 28 17.61 -14.81 1.41
N GLU A 29 18.40 -15.78 1.83
CA GLU A 29 18.07 -16.69 2.92
C GLU A 29 19.26 -16.81 3.88
N GLU A 30 19.01 -16.64 5.18
CA GLU A 30 20.05 -16.80 6.18
C GLU A 30 20.43 -18.27 6.35
N ASN A 31 21.73 -18.57 6.24
CA ASN A 31 22.28 -19.92 6.45
C ASN A 31 21.71 -20.99 5.50
N ALA A 32 21.30 -20.59 4.29
CA ALA A 32 20.77 -21.47 3.26
C ALA A 32 21.74 -22.62 2.92
N LYS A 33 21.19 -23.83 2.74
CA LYS A 33 21.95 -25.02 2.32
C LYS A 33 21.76 -25.24 0.82
N GLY A 34 22.59 -24.58 0.01
CA GLY A 34 22.55 -24.68 -1.45
C GLY A 34 22.29 -23.36 -2.17
N ALA A 35 22.85 -22.25 -1.66
CA ALA A 35 22.78 -20.96 -2.32
C ALA A 35 23.73 -20.87 -3.52
N ASP A 36 23.34 -20.12 -4.55
CA ASP A 36 24.19 -19.84 -5.72
C ASP A 36 25.44 -19.03 -5.36
N ALA A 37 25.33 -18.18 -4.34
CA ALA A 37 26.42 -17.40 -3.76
C ALA A 37 26.20 -17.19 -2.25
N SER A 38 27.27 -16.86 -1.53
CA SER A 38 27.21 -16.61 -0.08
C SER A 38 27.78 -15.25 0.29
N LEU A 39 27.13 -14.58 1.24
CA LEU A 39 27.55 -13.31 1.84
C LEU A 39 27.82 -13.48 3.32
N ARG A 40 28.94 -12.92 3.79
CA ARG A 40 29.24 -12.73 5.21
C ARG A 40 29.03 -11.26 5.56
N ILE A 41 28.02 -11.00 6.39
CA ILE A 41 27.71 -9.65 6.87
C ILE A 41 28.26 -9.47 8.29
N SER A 42 29.22 -8.55 8.47
CA SER A 42 29.93 -8.31 9.73
C SER A 42 29.75 -6.90 10.26
N ALA A 43 29.82 -6.73 11.58
CA ALA A 43 29.73 -5.42 12.22
C ALA A 43 31.11 -4.76 12.34
N ILE A 44 31.17 -3.44 12.16
CA ILE A 44 32.31 -2.59 12.52
C ILE A 44 31.89 -1.66 13.68
N PRO A 45 32.12 -2.05 14.95
CA PRO A 45 31.70 -1.27 16.11
C PRO A 45 32.26 0.16 16.11
N GLY A 46 31.39 1.15 16.35
CA GLY A 46 31.77 2.56 16.49
C GLY A 46 32.13 3.28 15.17
N TYR A 47 32.12 2.59 14.03
CA TYR A 47 32.41 3.18 12.73
C TYR A 47 31.12 3.60 12.01
N ALA A 48 31.14 4.73 11.29
CA ALA A 48 29.96 5.31 10.64
C ALA A 48 29.87 5.04 9.13
N GLY A 49 30.79 4.25 8.57
CA GLY A 49 30.82 3.83 7.17
C GLY A 49 30.79 2.31 7.03
N GLY A 50 31.10 1.80 5.84
CA GLY A 50 31.16 0.36 5.58
C GLY A 50 32.19 0.02 4.51
N VAL A 51 32.33 -1.28 4.25
CA VAL A 51 33.10 -1.79 3.13
C VAL A 51 32.50 -3.12 2.68
N ALA A 52 32.39 -3.32 1.38
CA ALA A 52 31.94 -4.57 0.81
C ALA A 52 32.74 -4.98 -0.42
N SER A 53 32.81 -6.29 -0.64
CA SER A 53 33.42 -6.88 -1.84
C SER A 53 32.39 -6.97 -2.96
N LEU A 54 32.83 -6.74 -4.20
CA LEU A 54 32.03 -7.13 -5.37
C LEU A 54 31.96 -8.67 -5.50
N PRO A 55 30.90 -9.22 -6.13
CA PRO A 55 30.81 -10.63 -6.49
C PRO A 55 32.06 -11.09 -7.24
N ASN A 56 32.56 -12.27 -6.88
CA ASN A 56 33.62 -12.96 -7.60
C ASN A 56 33.48 -14.48 -7.44
N ASP A 57 34.13 -15.25 -8.32
CA ASP A 57 33.98 -16.71 -8.38
C ASP A 57 34.76 -17.47 -7.29
N TRP A 58 35.58 -16.79 -6.49
CA TRP A 58 36.64 -17.42 -5.70
C TRP A 58 36.46 -17.28 -4.19
N SER A 59 35.60 -16.39 -3.73
CA SER A 59 35.42 -16.12 -2.30
C SER A 59 33.96 -15.88 -1.92
N ILE A 60 33.65 -16.15 -0.65
CA ILE A 60 32.44 -15.65 0.01
C ILE A 60 32.50 -14.11 -0.04
N GLY A 61 31.42 -13.46 -0.49
CA GLY A 61 31.33 -12.00 -0.49
C GLY A 61 31.30 -11.47 0.94
N THR A 62 31.97 -10.35 1.21
CA THR A 62 32.01 -9.70 2.53
C THR A 62 31.26 -8.38 2.49
N VAL A 63 30.48 -8.11 3.54
CA VAL A 63 29.72 -6.88 3.74
C VAL A 63 29.92 -6.44 5.18
N ASP A 64 30.80 -5.47 5.41
CA ASP A 64 31.12 -4.99 6.74
C ASP A 64 30.43 -3.64 6.96
N ILE A 65 29.48 -3.59 7.91
CA ILE A 65 28.60 -2.45 8.16
C ILE A 65 28.98 -1.81 9.48
N GLY A 66 29.27 -0.51 9.45
CA GLY A 66 29.51 0.30 10.64
C GLY A 66 28.28 0.47 11.51
N THR A 67 28.47 0.40 12.83
CA THR A 67 27.38 0.53 13.82
C THR A 67 27.44 1.83 14.62
N GLY A 68 28.31 2.78 14.26
CA GLY A 68 28.48 4.05 14.94
C GLY A 68 27.17 4.86 14.95
N GLY A 69 26.68 5.21 16.15
CA GLY A 69 25.43 5.94 16.31
C GLY A 69 24.16 5.09 16.15
N ALA A 70 24.30 3.75 16.08
CA ALA A 70 23.20 2.82 15.86
C ALA A 70 22.89 1.92 17.08
N ASP A 71 23.21 2.38 18.30
CA ASP A 71 23.19 1.56 19.53
C ASP A 71 21.80 1.44 20.20
N GLY A 72 20.70 1.70 19.48
CA GLY A 72 19.33 1.73 20.01
C GLY A 72 18.27 1.16 19.08
N LYS A 73 16.99 1.46 19.38
CA LYS A 73 15.89 1.16 18.45
C LYS A 73 16.09 1.99 17.18
N LEU A 74 16.23 1.32 16.05
CA LEU A 74 16.42 1.95 14.75
C LEU A 74 15.08 2.08 14.04
N GLU A 75 14.75 3.29 13.63
CA GLU A 75 13.74 3.55 12.61
C GLU A 75 14.37 3.43 11.22
N HIS A 76 13.58 3.29 10.16
CA HIS A 76 14.12 3.37 8.81
C HIS A 76 14.63 4.79 8.51
N GLY A 77 15.53 4.89 7.55
CA GLY A 77 16.08 6.14 7.04
C GLY A 77 17.14 6.75 7.95
N THR A 78 17.85 5.90 8.68
CA THR A 78 19.02 6.27 9.49
C THR A 78 20.31 6.20 8.68
N LEU A 79 21.41 6.73 9.22
CA LEU A 79 22.73 6.54 8.61
C LEU A 79 23.08 5.05 8.47
N PHE A 80 22.68 4.23 9.46
CA PHE A 80 22.87 2.78 9.41
C PHE A 80 22.18 2.16 8.19
N ASP A 81 20.95 2.59 7.87
CA ASP A 81 20.25 2.13 6.66
C ASP A 81 20.97 2.54 5.38
N LYS A 82 21.40 3.80 5.28
CA LYS A 82 22.15 4.29 4.11
C LYS A 82 23.39 3.43 3.87
N VAL A 83 24.19 3.19 4.91
CA VAL A 83 25.40 2.36 4.81
C VAL A 83 25.04 0.92 4.47
N ALA A 84 24.07 0.32 5.16
CA ALA A 84 23.68 -1.06 4.91
C ALA A 84 23.17 -1.28 3.47
N VAL A 85 22.30 -0.38 2.96
CA VAL A 85 21.83 -0.43 1.56
C VAL A 85 23.02 -0.29 0.60
N HIS A 86 23.93 0.66 0.84
CA HIS A 86 25.13 0.90 0.02
C HIS A 86 26.06 -0.33 -0.03
N GLU A 87 26.43 -0.90 1.11
CA GLU A 87 27.36 -2.02 1.15
C GLU A 87 26.74 -3.31 0.58
N LEU A 88 25.44 -3.53 0.79
CA LEU A 88 24.73 -4.63 0.15
C LEU A 88 24.71 -4.48 -1.37
N CYS A 89 24.62 -3.26 -1.87
CA CYS A 89 24.65 -2.92 -3.28
C CYS A 89 25.98 -3.33 -3.96
N HIS A 90 27.11 -3.10 -3.29
CA HIS A 90 28.40 -3.64 -3.72
C HIS A 90 28.39 -5.17 -3.78
N SER A 91 27.83 -5.82 -2.76
CA SER A 91 27.79 -7.28 -2.68
C SER A 91 26.96 -7.95 -3.78
N ILE A 92 26.11 -7.18 -4.47
CA ILE A 92 25.32 -7.60 -5.63
C ILE A 92 25.83 -6.94 -6.94
N GLY A 93 27.07 -6.47 -6.96
CA GLY A 93 27.79 -6.13 -8.20
C GLY A 93 27.72 -4.68 -8.65
N LEU A 94 27.12 -3.78 -7.87
CA LEU A 94 27.10 -2.36 -8.19
C LEU A 94 28.37 -1.65 -7.69
N ARG A 95 28.88 -0.71 -8.49
CA ARG A 95 30.05 0.12 -8.16
C ARG A 95 29.59 1.54 -7.88
N HIS A 96 30.45 2.34 -7.27
CA HIS A 96 30.23 3.78 -7.19
C HIS A 96 30.05 4.39 -8.59
N PRO A 97 29.17 5.38 -8.72
CA PRO A 97 28.96 6.11 -9.98
C PRO A 97 30.14 7.01 -10.35
N HIS A 98 30.99 7.38 -9.37
CA HIS A 98 32.19 8.18 -9.59
C HIS A 98 33.43 7.32 -9.93
N GLY A 99 34.22 7.75 -10.92
CA GLY A 99 35.41 7.06 -11.44
C GLY A 99 36.22 7.92 -12.43
N GLU A 100 37.01 7.34 -13.34
CA GLU A 100 37.82 8.06 -14.35
C GLU A 100 37.00 8.70 -15.50
N GLY A 101 35.76 9.10 -15.24
CA GLY A 101 34.87 9.76 -16.20
C GLY A 101 34.41 11.13 -15.69
N PRO A 102 33.84 11.98 -16.56
CA PRO A 102 33.20 13.20 -16.09
C PRO A 102 32.04 12.82 -15.15
N GLY A 103 32.03 13.41 -13.96
CA GLY A 103 30.88 13.29 -13.07
C GLY A 103 29.60 13.70 -13.79
N TYR A 104 28.51 12.97 -13.58
CA TYR A 104 27.20 13.28 -14.15
C TYR A 104 26.29 13.82 -13.05
N ARG A 105 25.31 14.65 -13.42
CA ARG A 105 24.47 15.38 -12.47
C ARG A 105 23.79 14.45 -11.48
N GLU A 106 23.35 13.29 -11.96
CA GLU A 106 22.60 12.29 -11.21
C GLU A 106 23.49 11.39 -10.33
N ASP A 107 24.79 11.66 -10.22
CA ASP A 107 25.65 11.12 -9.16
C ASP A 107 25.28 11.78 -7.83
N SER A 108 24.17 11.33 -7.23
CA SER A 108 23.77 11.68 -5.87
C SER A 108 22.90 10.62 -5.22
N THR A 109 22.79 10.69 -3.89
CA THR A 109 21.92 9.81 -3.09
C THR A 109 20.43 10.00 -3.39
N THR A 110 20.06 11.02 -4.17
CA THR A 110 18.72 11.14 -4.74
C THR A 110 18.43 10.06 -5.78
N TYR A 111 19.44 9.65 -6.55
CA TYR A 111 19.27 8.67 -7.62
C TYR A 111 19.80 7.29 -7.26
N THR A 112 20.88 7.20 -6.49
CA THR A 112 21.56 5.94 -6.18
C THR A 112 22.16 5.93 -4.78
N ALA A 113 21.97 4.84 -4.06
CA ALA A 113 22.64 4.56 -2.80
C ALA A 113 24.17 4.52 -2.95
N MET A 114 24.68 4.29 -4.16
CA MET A 114 26.10 4.19 -4.46
C MET A 114 26.83 5.52 -4.50
N SER A 115 26.13 6.64 -4.49
CA SER A 115 26.77 7.95 -4.49
C SER A 115 27.26 8.35 -3.09
N TYR A 116 28.37 9.08 -3.05
CA TYR A 116 28.81 9.81 -1.86
C TYR A 116 28.29 11.26 -1.79
N HIS A 117 27.60 11.73 -2.82
CA HIS A 117 27.05 13.08 -2.87
C HIS A 117 25.61 13.09 -2.36
N ASP A 118 25.35 13.79 -1.25
CA ASP A 118 24.04 13.74 -0.59
C ASP A 118 22.89 14.33 -1.44
N SER A 119 23.13 15.26 -2.40
CA SER A 119 22.11 15.60 -3.42
C SER A 119 22.65 16.38 -4.62
N SER A 120 21.98 16.26 -5.77
CA SER A 120 22.24 17.05 -6.99
C SER A 120 21.48 18.40 -7.03
N PHE A 121 20.68 18.72 -6.02
CA PHE A 121 19.65 19.77 -6.09
C PHE A 121 19.59 20.74 -4.88
N GLY A 122 20.55 20.68 -3.96
CA GLY A 122 20.67 21.66 -2.85
C GLY A 122 21.22 21.07 -1.55
N ASP A 123 21.28 21.90 -0.51
CA ASP A 123 21.67 21.47 0.84
C ASP A 123 20.53 20.66 1.49
N ASP A 124 20.79 19.39 1.80
CA ASP A 124 19.93 18.46 2.58
C ASP A 124 18.44 18.40 2.16
N PRO A 125 18.11 17.87 0.97
CA PRO A 125 16.73 17.84 0.46
C PRO A 125 15.77 16.97 1.31
N TYR A 126 16.32 16.13 2.19
CA TYR A 126 15.58 15.20 3.04
C TYR A 126 15.54 15.61 4.50
N ASN A 127 16.07 16.80 4.84
CA ASN A 127 16.07 17.37 6.18
C ASN A 127 16.59 16.34 7.22
N GLY A 128 17.76 15.76 6.95
CA GLY A 128 18.45 14.79 7.79
C GLY A 128 17.99 13.34 7.66
N LYS A 129 16.86 13.06 6.99
CA LYS A 129 16.42 11.67 6.72
C LYS A 129 17.34 11.07 5.65
N LYS A 130 17.73 9.81 5.81
CA LYS A 130 18.56 9.08 4.84
C LYS A 130 17.71 8.07 4.07
N ILE A 131 18.24 7.62 2.93
CA ILE A 131 17.64 6.53 2.16
C ILE A 131 17.66 5.23 2.99
N SER A 132 16.70 4.36 2.75
CA SER A 132 16.59 3.06 3.46
C SER A 132 16.21 1.88 2.57
N ALA A 133 16.16 2.13 1.26
CA ALA A 133 15.86 1.16 0.23
C ALA A 133 16.57 1.61 -1.07
N PRO A 134 16.66 0.73 -2.08
CA PRO A 134 17.19 1.09 -3.39
C PRO A 134 16.49 2.31 -3.99
N MET A 135 17.28 3.20 -4.60
CA MET A 135 16.79 4.37 -5.32
C MET A 135 16.72 4.09 -6.84
N MET A 136 16.20 5.03 -7.62
CA MET A 136 15.82 4.82 -9.02
C MET A 136 16.93 4.18 -9.89
N HIS A 137 18.17 4.68 -9.81
CA HIS A 137 19.28 4.15 -10.58
C HIS A 137 19.80 2.83 -10.03
N ASP A 138 19.69 2.63 -8.71
CA ASP A 138 20.02 1.34 -8.11
C ASP A 138 19.12 0.26 -8.71
N ILE A 139 17.79 0.48 -8.67
CA ILE A 139 16.78 -0.43 -9.21
C ILE A 139 17.07 -0.75 -10.67
N ALA A 140 17.24 0.27 -11.51
CA ALA A 140 17.52 0.07 -12.94
C ALA A 140 18.82 -0.73 -13.18
N ALA A 141 19.88 -0.44 -12.44
CA ALA A 141 21.17 -1.11 -12.58
C ALA A 141 21.10 -2.57 -12.12
N VAL A 142 20.48 -2.84 -10.97
CA VAL A 142 20.39 -4.20 -10.43
C VAL A 142 19.44 -5.08 -11.25
N GLN A 143 18.36 -4.50 -11.80
CA GLN A 143 17.47 -5.22 -12.72
C GLN A 143 18.16 -5.57 -14.04
N ARG A 144 19.15 -4.79 -14.49
CA ARG A 144 19.96 -5.15 -15.66
C ARG A 144 20.83 -6.40 -15.39
N LEU A 145 21.27 -6.60 -14.15
CA LEU A 145 22.10 -7.74 -13.76
C LEU A 145 21.28 -9.00 -13.50
N TYR A 146 20.16 -8.88 -12.79
CA TYR A 146 19.42 -10.03 -12.25
C TYR A 146 17.98 -10.14 -12.74
N GLY A 147 17.52 -9.20 -13.58
CA GLY A 147 16.14 -9.11 -14.03
C GLY A 147 15.21 -8.50 -12.97
N ALA A 148 14.12 -7.91 -13.45
CA ALA A 148 13.09 -7.29 -12.63
C ALA A 148 12.16 -8.33 -11.99
N ASN A 149 11.82 -8.12 -10.71
CA ASN A 149 10.86 -8.96 -10.02
C ASN A 149 9.42 -8.57 -10.39
N THR A 150 8.79 -9.37 -11.25
CA THR A 150 7.45 -9.12 -11.77
C THR A 150 6.31 -9.68 -10.91
N HIS A 151 6.61 -10.06 -9.65
CA HIS A 151 5.63 -10.57 -8.69
C HIS A 151 5.43 -9.64 -7.49
N THR A 152 6.38 -8.73 -7.24
CA THR A 152 6.29 -7.79 -6.12
C THR A 152 5.10 -6.87 -6.26
N ARG A 153 4.22 -6.89 -5.26
CA ARG A 153 3.06 -5.98 -5.15
C ARG A 153 2.13 -5.97 -6.37
N LYS A 154 1.96 -7.12 -7.03
CA LYS A 154 1.12 -7.30 -8.23
C LYS A 154 -0.40 -7.21 -8.00
N THR A 155 -0.83 -6.35 -7.08
CA THR A 155 -2.19 -6.12 -6.58
C THR A 155 -2.38 -4.62 -6.35
N ASN A 156 -3.58 -4.15 -6.02
CA ASN A 156 -3.77 -2.73 -5.75
C ASN A 156 -3.00 -2.28 -4.52
N THR A 157 -2.03 -1.40 -4.71
CA THR A 157 -1.11 -0.98 -3.68
C THR A 157 -1.22 0.51 -3.40
N THR A 158 -1.46 0.86 -2.14
CA THR A 158 -1.35 2.22 -1.63
C THR A 158 0.03 2.41 -0.99
N TYR A 159 0.71 3.47 -1.40
CA TYR A 159 1.97 3.96 -0.85
C TYR A 159 1.74 5.30 -0.14
N GLY A 160 2.44 5.55 0.96
CA GLY A 160 2.25 6.76 1.77
C GLY A 160 1.32 6.54 2.97
N PHE A 161 0.36 7.44 3.17
CA PHE A 161 -0.70 7.25 4.16
C PHE A 161 -1.59 6.08 3.75
N ASN A 162 -2.21 5.41 4.73
CA ASN A 162 -3.06 4.24 4.48
C ASN A 162 -2.35 3.12 3.70
N SER A 163 -1.02 3.08 3.75
CA SER A 163 -0.22 2.16 2.95
C SER A 163 -0.53 0.71 3.29
N ASN A 164 -0.70 -0.09 2.24
CA ASN A 164 -0.77 -1.53 2.31
C ASN A 164 0.50 -2.18 1.71
N ALA A 165 1.50 -1.39 1.28
CA ALA A 165 2.73 -1.84 0.61
C ALA A 165 3.66 -2.71 1.48
N GLY A 166 3.32 -2.90 2.76
CA GLY A 166 4.00 -3.80 3.72
C GLY A 166 5.46 -3.44 4.05
N ARG A 167 5.90 -2.23 3.68
CA ARG A 167 7.25 -1.71 3.99
C ARG A 167 7.17 -0.45 4.81
N ASP A 168 8.07 -0.34 5.78
CA ASP A 168 8.10 0.81 6.68
C ASP A 168 8.52 2.11 5.97
N PHE A 169 9.46 2.03 5.02
CA PHE A 169 9.87 3.17 4.20
C PHE A 169 8.80 3.64 3.19
N TYR A 170 7.78 2.82 2.88
CA TYR A 170 6.62 3.22 2.07
C TYR A 170 5.41 3.66 2.91
N SER A 171 5.48 3.59 4.24
CA SER A 171 4.33 3.82 5.11
C SER A 171 4.44 5.13 5.89
N LEU A 172 3.40 5.96 5.80
CA LEU A 172 3.27 7.21 6.56
C LEU A 172 2.15 7.08 7.59
N LYS A 173 2.44 7.53 8.81
CA LYS A 173 1.58 7.50 9.99
C LYS A 173 1.21 8.89 10.47
N SER A 174 2.01 9.90 10.12
CA SER A 174 1.78 11.28 10.55
C SER A 174 2.30 12.32 9.56
N ALA A 175 1.77 13.55 9.65
CA ALA A 175 2.24 14.70 8.88
C ALA A 175 3.70 15.12 9.16
N ARG A 176 4.36 14.50 10.16
CA ARG A 176 5.76 14.73 10.51
C ARG A 176 6.72 13.73 9.86
N ASP A 177 6.17 12.68 9.25
CA ASP A 177 6.97 11.62 8.64
C ASP A 177 7.66 12.17 7.39
N LYS A 178 8.86 11.63 7.12
CA LYS A 178 9.74 12.09 6.04
C LYS A 178 9.89 10.97 5.01
N PRO A 179 9.03 10.90 3.99
CA PRO A 179 9.10 9.85 2.97
C PRO A 179 10.37 10.03 2.14
N VAL A 180 11.18 8.97 2.02
CA VAL A 180 12.33 8.93 1.10
C VAL A 180 12.35 7.54 0.48
N PHE A 181 11.86 7.42 -0.76
CA PHE A 181 11.76 6.12 -1.43
C PHE A 181 11.63 6.23 -2.96
N CYS A 182 11.98 5.15 -3.64
CA CYS A 182 11.62 4.92 -5.04
C CYS A 182 10.60 3.76 -5.11
N VAL A 183 9.50 3.95 -5.82
CA VAL A 183 8.46 2.92 -5.96
C VAL A 183 8.88 1.88 -7.00
N TRP A 184 8.89 0.62 -6.59
CA TRP A 184 8.87 -0.53 -7.49
C TRP A 184 7.56 -1.27 -7.32
N ASP A 185 6.80 -1.44 -8.39
CA ASP A 185 5.55 -2.18 -8.41
C ASP A 185 5.46 -2.97 -9.72
N ALA A 186 4.97 -4.22 -9.66
CA ALA A 186 4.82 -5.09 -10.81
C ALA A 186 3.42 -5.06 -11.44
N GLY A 187 2.48 -4.31 -10.86
CA GLY A 187 1.18 -3.99 -11.46
C GLY A 187 0.03 -4.06 -10.47
N GLY A 188 -1.13 -3.58 -10.88
CA GLY A 188 -2.26 -3.38 -9.98
C GLY A 188 -2.96 -2.10 -10.41
N THR A 189 -3.75 -1.55 -9.51
CA THR A 189 -4.22 -0.17 -9.58
C THR A 189 -3.76 0.53 -8.32
N ASP A 190 -2.70 1.31 -8.46
CA ASP A 190 -1.86 1.75 -7.35
C ASP A 190 -2.07 3.22 -7.03
N THR A 191 -1.80 3.60 -5.79
CA THR A 191 -2.09 4.93 -5.27
C THR A 191 -0.91 5.51 -4.49
N LEU A 192 -0.49 6.72 -4.85
CA LEU A 192 0.30 7.58 -3.96
C LEU A 192 -0.66 8.39 -3.08
N ASP A 193 -0.78 8.01 -1.81
CA ASP A 193 -1.63 8.71 -0.83
C ASP A 193 -0.77 9.59 0.08
N PHE A 194 -0.84 10.90 -0.15
CA PHE A 194 -0.16 11.93 0.62
C PHE A 194 -1.13 12.85 1.37
N SER A 195 -2.35 12.35 1.61
CA SER A 195 -3.48 13.10 2.21
C SER A 195 -3.24 13.67 3.60
N GLY A 196 -2.33 13.09 4.37
CA GLY A 196 -2.03 13.53 5.73
C GLY A 196 -1.10 14.75 5.80
N PHE A 197 -0.54 15.23 4.69
CA PHE A 197 0.37 16.37 4.68
C PHE A 197 -0.34 17.73 4.58
N ARG A 198 0.35 18.76 5.04
CA ARG A 198 -0.12 20.16 5.10
C ARG A 198 0.85 21.12 4.41
N GLN A 199 1.86 20.57 3.76
CA GLN A 199 2.86 21.30 3.00
C GLN A 199 2.44 21.19 1.54
N LYS A 200 2.70 22.23 0.74
CA LYS A 200 2.56 22.17 -0.71
C LYS A 200 3.41 21.03 -1.28
N GLN A 201 2.80 20.23 -2.14
CA GLN A 201 3.38 19.04 -2.76
C GLN A 201 3.43 19.18 -4.28
N LYS A 202 4.36 18.43 -4.88
CA LYS A 202 4.34 18.13 -6.31
C LYS A 202 4.37 16.62 -6.44
N ILE A 203 3.28 16.03 -6.93
CA ILE A 203 3.11 14.58 -7.08
C ILE A 203 3.08 14.28 -8.57
N ASN A 204 4.02 13.45 -9.04
CA ASN A 204 4.14 13.09 -10.45
C ASN A 204 4.09 11.57 -10.62
N LEU A 205 3.07 11.08 -11.33
CA LEU A 205 2.81 9.66 -11.57
C LEU A 205 3.58 9.07 -12.76
N ASN A 206 4.40 9.85 -13.46
CA ASN A 206 5.22 9.33 -14.55
C ASN A 206 6.36 8.47 -14.03
N ALA A 207 6.63 7.35 -14.69
CA ALA A 207 7.84 6.57 -14.46
C ALA A 207 9.09 7.44 -14.64
N GLU A 208 10.13 7.15 -13.85
CA GLU A 208 11.40 7.89 -13.85
C GLU A 208 11.27 9.37 -13.43
N ALA A 209 10.13 9.77 -12.87
CA ALA A 209 9.92 11.12 -12.33
C ALA A 209 10.14 11.19 -10.81
N PHE A 210 10.36 12.42 -10.34
CA PHE A 210 10.45 12.77 -8.93
C PHE A 210 9.25 13.62 -8.48
N SER A 211 8.93 13.48 -7.21
CA SER A 211 7.90 14.21 -6.47
C SER A 211 8.51 14.92 -5.25
N ASP A 212 7.93 16.07 -4.91
CA ASP A 212 8.20 16.84 -3.70
C ASP A 212 7.08 16.56 -2.69
N VAL A 213 7.36 15.80 -1.63
CA VAL A 213 6.32 15.27 -0.74
C VAL A 213 6.66 15.57 0.72
N GLY A 214 5.67 16.00 1.51
CA GLY A 214 5.85 16.23 2.94
C GLY A 214 6.82 17.37 3.30
N GLY A 215 6.96 18.37 2.42
CA GLY A 215 7.89 19.48 2.60
C GLY A 215 9.36 19.17 2.26
N LEU A 216 9.63 18.00 1.68
CA LEU A 216 10.94 17.60 1.15
C LEU A 216 11.00 17.85 -0.36
N LYS A 217 12.19 17.65 -0.96
CA LYS A 217 12.44 17.84 -2.40
C LYS A 217 12.97 16.59 -3.06
N ASN A 218 12.40 16.22 -4.21
CA ASN A 218 12.80 15.04 -5.01
C ASN A 218 12.96 13.77 -4.18
N ASN A 219 12.09 13.56 -3.19
CA ASN A 219 12.25 12.53 -2.16
C ASN A 219 11.42 11.27 -2.44
N VAL A 220 10.39 11.39 -3.26
CA VAL A 220 9.62 10.25 -3.77
C VAL A 220 9.85 10.14 -5.27
N SER A 221 10.09 8.94 -5.76
CA SER A 221 10.30 8.68 -7.18
C SER A 221 9.64 7.38 -7.62
N ILE A 222 9.48 7.21 -8.93
CA ILE A 222 8.89 6.01 -9.53
C ILE A 222 9.93 5.34 -10.42
N ALA A 223 10.18 4.05 -10.20
CA ALA A 223 11.18 3.31 -10.97
C ALA A 223 10.75 3.15 -12.44
N LYS A 224 11.74 2.90 -13.29
CA LYS A 224 11.50 2.64 -14.71
C LYS A 224 10.57 1.44 -14.91
N GLY A 225 9.58 1.61 -15.78
CA GLY A 225 8.63 0.55 -16.14
C GLY A 225 7.51 0.31 -15.13
N VAL A 226 7.43 1.10 -14.06
CA VAL A 226 6.30 1.11 -13.12
C VAL A 226 5.23 2.06 -13.63
N THR A 227 3.97 1.66 -13.52
CA THR A 227 2.80 2.51 -13.79
C THR A 227 2.06 2.69 -12.48
N LEU A 228 1.71 3.93 -12.12
CA LEU A 228 0.84 4.24 -10.98
C LEU A 228 -0.38 4.99 -11.50
N GLU A 229 -1.57 4.59 -11.04
CA GLU A 229 -2.83 5.09 -11.57
C GLU A 229 -3.39 6.27 -10.77
N ASN A 230 -3.15 6.32 -9.46
CA ASN A 230 -3.87 7.26 -8.59
C ASN A 230 -2.93 8.12 -7.72
N ALA A 231 -3.38 9.33 -7.43
CA ALA A 231 -2.72 10.23 -6.48
C ALA A 231 -3.75 10.94 -5.59
N VAL A 232 -3.39 11.10 -4.32
CA VAL A 232 -4.13 11.90 -3.35
C VAL A 232 -3.18 12.93 -2.73
N GLY A 233 -3.44 14.20 -2.98
CA GLY A 233 -2.75 15.33 -2.36
C GLY A 233 -3.27 15.64 -0.95
N GLY A 234 -2.71 16.68 -0.34
CA GLY A 234 -2.87 17.05 1.06
C GLY A 234 -3.90 18.16 1.28
N SER A 235 -3.62 19.05 2.24
CA SER A 235 -4.50 20.17 2.57
C SER A 235 -3.93 21.54 2.18
N SER A 236 -3.09 21.60 1.16
CA SER A 236 -2.46 22.84 0.66
C SER A 236 -2.40 22.79 -0.86
N ASP A 237 -2.07 23.93 -1.49
CA ASP A 237 -2.06 24.12 -2.95
C ASP A 237 -1.05 23.19 -3.67
N ASP A 238 -1.48 21.97 -3.97
CA ASP A 238 -0.67 20.89 -4.51
C ASP A 238 -0.66 20.92 -6.04
N ASN A 239 0.35 20.28 -6.64
CA ASN A 239 0.44 20.04 -8.07
C ASN A 239 0.47 18.54 -8.34
N LEU A 240 -0.59 17.99 -8.92
CA LEU A 240 -0.71 16.58 -9.25
C LEU A 240 -0.63 16.41 -10.78
N ILE A 241 0.32 15.59 -11.20
CA ILE A 241 0.60 15.30 -12.62
C ILE A 241 0.39 13.80 -12.83
N GLY A 242 -0.61 13.46 -13.63
CA GLY A 242 -0.86 12.11 -14.12
C GLY A 242 0.17 11.65 -15.14
N ASN A 243 -0.12 10.57 -15.85
CA ASN A 243 0.78 9.93 -16.80
C ASN A 243 0.02 9.65 -18.12
N GLN A 244 0.27 8.49 -18.76
CA GLN A 244 -0.33 8.15 -20.06
C GLN A 244 -1.49 7.14 -19.93
N VAL A 245 -1.76 6.65 -18.73
CA VAL A 245 -2.91 5.77 -18.44
C VAL A 245 -3.98 6.58 -17.73
N GLY A 246 -5.23 6.10 -17.73
CA GLY A 246 -6.31 6.79 -17.03
C GLY A 246 -6.03 6.89 -15.53
N ASN A 247 -5.91 8.12 -15.05
CA ASN A 247 -5.56 8.42 -13.67
C ASN A 247 -6.76 8.84 -12.82
N ARG A 248 -6.68 8.55 -11.53
CA ARG A 248 -7.63 9.07 -10.53
C ARG A 248 -6.92 10.04 -9.60
N LEU A 249 -7.20 11.32 -9.76
CA LEU A 249 -6.49 12.40 -9.08
C LEU A 249 -7.41 13.11 -8.09
N LYS A 250 -7.01 13.15 -6.83
CA LYS A 250 -7.66 13.95 -5.78
C LYS A 250 -6.67 14.97 -5.25
N GLY A 251 -6.91 16.26 -5.52
CA GLY A 251 -6.06 17.35 -5.01
C GLY A 251 -6.03 17.37 -3.47
N GLY A 252 -7.19 17.18 -2.86
CA GLY A 252 -7.35 17.36 -1.42
C GLY A 252 -7.94 18.74 -1.20
N GLY A 253 -7.56 19.45 -0.14
CA GLY A 253 -7.99 20.84 0.04
C GLY A 253 -6.87 21.81 -0.28
N GLY A 254 -7.21 23.04 -0.65
CA GLY A 254 -6.23 24.00 -1.20
C GLY A 254 -6.72 24.49 -2.56
N ALA A 255 -5.92 25.29 -3.25
CA ALA A 255 -6.12 25.58 -4.67
C ALA A 255 -5.16 24.74 -5.50
N ASP A 256 -5.59 23.54 -5.89
CA ASP A 256 -4.72 22.55 -6.51
C ASP A 256 -4.63 22.72 -8.03
N THR A 257 -3.50 22.33 -8.60
CA THR A 257 -3.31 22.21 -10.05
C THR A 257 -3.26 20.74 -10.42
N LEU A 258 -4.21 20.31 -11.25
CA LEU A 258 -4.37 18.91 -11.64
C LEU A 258 -4.16 18.77 -13.15
N GLU A 259 -3.22 17.93 -13.55
CA GLU A 259 -2.94 17.55 -14.93
C GLU A 259 -3.21 16.05 -15.07
N GLY A 260 -4.19 15.67 -15.90
CA GLY A 260 -4.54 14.26 -16.14
C GLY A 260 -3.49 13.56 -16.98
N GLY A 261 -2.98 14.25 -18.00
CA GLY A 261 -2.04 13.71 -18.97
C GLY A 261 -2.76 13.04 -20.15
N GLY A 262 -2.41 11.80 -20.42
CA GLY A 262 -3.10 10.97 -21.41
C GLY A 262 -3.91 9.89 -20.72
N GLY A 263 -4.91 9.34 -21.40
CA GLY A 263 -5.80 8.34 -20.80
C GLY A 263 -7.20 8.89 -20.64
N ALA A 264 -8.00 8.22 -19.81
CA ALA A 264 -9.32 8.70 -19.40
C ALA A 264 -9.29 8.98 -17.91
N ASP A 265 -9.16 10.26 -17.56
CA ASP A 265 -8.82 10.68 -16.21
C ASP A 265 -10.08 11.01 -15.41
N THR A 266 -9.99 10.82 -14.09
CA THR A 266 -11.06 11.21 -13.17
C THR A 266 -10.53 12.09 -12.05
N PHE A 267 -11.00 13.34 -12.03
CA PHE A 267 -10.69 14.33 -11.00
C PHE A 267 -11.73 14.25 -9.88
N VAL A 268 -11.29 14.04 -8.65
CA VAL A 268 -12.15 13.61 -7.54
C VAL A 268 -12.38 14.73 -6.53
N TYR A 269 -13.65 15.02 -6.27
CA TYR A 269 -14.09 15.95 -5.24
C TYR A 269 -15.06 15.23 -4.30
N ASP A 270 -14.65 15.00 -3.06
CA ASP A 270 -15.48 14.32 -2.04
C ASP A 270 -15.85 15.21 -0.85
N SER A 271 -15.26 16.40 -0.74
CA SER A 271 -15.53 17.40 0.29
C SER A 271 -15.70 18.79 -0.32
N VAL A 272 -16.50 19.64 0.32
CA VAL A 272 -16.64 21.06 -0.09
C VAL A 272 -15.30 21.79 0.01
N ALA A 273 -14.51 21.42 1.03
CA ALA A 273 -13.18 21.98 1.25
C ALA A 273 -12.17 21.60 0.16
N ASP A 274 -12.53 20.67 -0.74
CA ASP A 274 -11.59 20.24 -1.78
C ASP A 274 -11.39 21.33 -2.84
N SER A 275 -12.36 22.22 -3.07
CA SER A 275 -12.24 23.28 -4.08
C SER A 275 -13.26 24.39 -3.86
N THR A 276 -13.00 25.26 -2.88
CA THR A 276 -13.93 26.36 -2.53
C THR A 276 -13.87 27.48 -3.59
N PRO A 277 -14.88 28.36 -3.69
CA PRO A 277 -14.83 29.51 -4.60
C PRO A 277 -13.66 30.46 -4.35
N GLU A 278 -13.14 30.54 -3.13
CA GLU A 278 -12.01 31.38 -2.74
C GLU A 278 -10.65 30.74 -3.07
N SER A 279 -10.61 29.41 -3.10
CA SER A 279 -9.43 28.60 -3.42
C SER A 279 -9.84 27.47 -4.38
N PRO A 280 -10.21 27.81 -5.63
CA PRO A 280 -10.68 26.80 -6.57
C PRO A 280 -9.51 26.08 -7.24
N ASP A 281 -9.66 24.78 -7.39
CA ASP A 281 -8.79 23.95 -8.21
C ASP A 281 -8.82 24.35 -9.68
N VAL A 282 -7.73 24.00 -10.38
CA VAL A 282 -7.60 24.12 -11.82
C VAL A 282 -7.16 22.80 -12.43
N ILE A 283 -8.02 22.21 -13.26
CA ILE A 283 -7.66 21.10 -14.15
C ILE A 283 -7.10 21.69 -15.44
N VAL A 284 -5.83 21.41 -15.78
CA VAL A 284 -5.12 22.16 -16.83
C VAL A 284 -5.23 21.58 -18.24
N ASP A 285 -5.83 20.40 -18.39
CA ASP A 285 -5.87 19.64 -19.65
C ASP A 285 -7.18 18.86 -19.87
N PHE A 286 -8.27 19.27 -19.20
CA PHE A 286 -9.55 18.56 -19.23
C PHE A 286 -10.10 18.32 -20.65
N ALA A 287 -10.26 17.05 -21.01
CA ALA A 287 -10.77 16.58 -22.29
C ALA A 287 -12.20 16.01 -22.16
N SER A 288 -13.21 16.86 -22.42
CA SER A 288 -14.62 16.45 -22.43
C SER A 288 -14.89 15.21 -23.29
N GLY A 289 -15.74 14.30 -22.79
CA GLY A 289 -16.05 13.03 -23.44
C GLY A 289 -15.09 11.89 -23.09
N THR A 290 -13.85 12.22 -22.70
CA THR A 290 -12.84 11.28 -22.22
C THR A 290 -12.73 11.36 -20.70
N ASP A 291 -12.45 12.55 -20.18
CA ASP A 291 -12.23 12.77 -18.75
C ASP A 291 -13.55 12.91 -17.98
N ARG A 292 -13.43 12.79 -16.67
CA ARG A 292 -14.53 12.82 -15.72
C ARG A 292 -14.22 13.69 -14.51
N VAL A 293 -15.26 14.32 -13.98
CA VAL A 293 -15.22 14.98 -12.67
C VAL A 293 -16.15 14.21 -11.74
N ASP A 294 -15.59 13.55 -10.74
CA ASP A 294 -16.34 12.78 -9.77
C ASP A 294 -16.73 13.65 -8.58
N ILE A 295 -18.03 13.89 -8.48
CA ILE A 295 -18.68 14.65 -7.39
C ILE A 295 -19.66 13.76 -6.61
N SER A 296 -19.67 12.46 -6.86
CA SER A 296 -20.68 11.55 -6.31
C SER A 296 -20.66 11.53 -4.77
N MET A 297 -19.47 11.50 -4.18
CA MET A 297 -19.30 11.52 -2.72
C MET A 297 -19.56 12.91 -2.12
N LEU A 298 -19.22 13.99 -2.83
CA LEU A 298 -19.56 15.36 -2.45
C LEU A 298 -21.08 15.54 -2.34
N LEU A 299 -21.84 15.14 -3.37
CA LEU A 299 -23.30 15.20 -3.39
C LEU A 299 -23.91 14.37 -2.25
N ARG A 300 -23.38 13.15 -2.04
CA ARG A 300 -23.82 12.27 -0.96
C ARG A 300 -23.62 12.89 0.43
N ARG A 301 -22.45 13.49 0.69
CA ARG A 301 -22.15 14.16 1.98
C ARG A 301 -23.01 15.41 2.19
N ALA A 302 -23.30 16.14 1.12
CA ALA A 302 -24.22 17.28 1.14
C ALA A 302 -25.71 16.89 1.19
N ALA A 303 -26.04 15.60 1.19
CA ALA A 303 -27.41 15.07 1.10
C ALA A 303 -28.19 15.57 -0.14
N VAL A 304 -27.49 15.92 -1.22
CA VAL A 304 -28.06 16.30 -2.51
C VAL A 304 -28.46 15.03 -3.28
N LYS A 305 -29.75 14.88 -3.57
CA LYS A 305 -30.29 13.69 -4.26
C LYS A 305 -30.35 13.81 -5.77
N VAL A 306 -30.44 15.03 -6.27
CA VAL A 306 -30.62 15.33 -7.69
C VAL A 306 -29.74 16.52 -8.01
N LEU A 307 -28.95 16.41 -9.07
CA LEU A 307 -28.17 17.50 -9.63
C LEU A 307 -29.00 18.21 -10.71
N TYR A 308 -29.17 19.51 -10.60
CA TYR A 308 -29.88 20.35 -11.57
C TYR A 308 -28.86 21.18 -12.34
N ILE A 309 -28.64 20.85 -13.62
CA ILE A 309 -27.82 21.71 -14.49
C ILE A 309 -28.66 22.93 -14.88
N VAL A 310 -28.19 24.11 -14.52
CA VAL A 310 -28.89 25.39 -14.72
C VAL A 310 -27.95 26.43 -15.33
N ASP A 311 -28.52 27.44 -16.00
CA ASP A 311 -27.72 28.54 -16.56
C ASP A 311 -27.27 29.55 -15.48
N GLN A 312 -28.03 29.64 -14.37
CA GLN A 312 -27.75 30.50 -13.22
C GLN A 312 -28.41 29.92 -11.96
N PHE A 313 -27.83 30.18 -10.78
CA PHE A 313 -28.38 29.72 -9.52
C PHE A 313 -29.72 30.40 -9.17
N SER A 314 -30.66 29.61 -8.66
CA SER A 314 -31.98 30.03 -8.17
C SER A 314 -32.15 29.87 -6.65
N ALA A 315 -31.04 29.62 -5.94
CA ALA A 315 -31.00 29.28 -4.52
C ALA A 315 -31.71 27.95 -4.21
N ARG A 316 -31.42 26.94 -5.04
CA ARG A 316 -31.87 25.57 -4.83
C ARG A 316 -30.66 24.66 -4.63
N ALA A 317 -30.68 23.90 -3.53
CA ALA A 317 -29.63 22.92 -3.25
C ALA A 317 -29.54 21.87 -4.36
N GLY A 318 -28.31 21.59 -4.78
CA GLY A 318 -27.99 20.67 -5.88
C GLY A 318 -28.01 21.31 -7.26
N GLU A 319 -27.99 22.63 -7.38
CA GLU A 319 -27.78 23.29 -8.66
C GLU A 319 -26.31 23.29 -9.06
N ALA A 320 -26.08 23.13 -10.36
CA ALA A 320 -24.76 23.20 -10.98
C ALA A 320 -24.81 24.13 -12.19
N VAL A 321 -23.87 25.07 -12.24
CA VAL A 321 -23.65 25.94 -13.40
C VAL A 321 -22.37 25.50 -14.09
N LEU A 322 -22.47 25.18 -15.38
CA LEU A 322 -21.35 24.87 -16.25
C LEU A 322 -21.09 26.07 -17.17
N SER A 323 -19.87 26.63 -17.11
CA SER A 323 -19.49 27.76 -17.97
C SER A 323 -18.32 27.40 -18.87
N HIS A 324 -18.21 28.07 -20.03
CA HIS A 324 -17.07 27.91 -20.92
C HIS A 324 -16.87 29.16 -21.81
N ASN A 325 -15.64 29.69 -21.80
CA ASN A 325 -15.19 30.75 -22.68
C ASN A 325 -14.39 30.17 -23.84
N ALA A 326 -14.98 30.11 -25.03
CA ALA A 326 -14.36 29.53 -26.22
C ALA A 326 -13.10 30.28 -26.71
N SER A 327 -12.94 31.56 -26.38
CA SER A 327 -11.78 32.36 -26.80
C SER A 327 -10.55 32.08 -25.94
N THR A 328 -10.74 31.78 -24.65
CA THR A 328 -9.64 31.46 -23.72
C THR A 328 -9.49 29.95 -23.47
N GLY A 329 -10.48 29.15 -23.87
CA GLY A 329 -10.57 27.73 -23.56
C GLY A 329 -10.87 27.43 -22.09
N GLN A 330 -11.21 28.43 -21.28
CA GLN A 330 -11.49 28.25 -19.85
C GLN A 330 -12.92 27.75 -19.64
N GLY A 331 -13.08 26.68 -18.87
CA GLY A 331 -14.37 26.20 -18.40
C GLY A 331 -14.45 26.17 -16.87
N SER A 332 -15.65 26.06 -16.34
CA SER A 332 -15.85 25.85 -14.90
C SER A 332 -17.08 25.03 -14.57
N LEU A 333 -17.03 24.37 -13.42
CA LEU A 333 -18.14 23.74 -12.72
C LEU A 333 -18.34 24.46 -11.39
N ALA A 334 -19.48 25.08 -11.19
CA ALA A 334 -19.88 25.71 -9.94
C ALA A 334 -21.08 24.96 -9.34
N LEU A 335 -21.03 24.60 -8.06
CA LEU A 335 -22.07 23.82 -7.38
C LEU A 335 -22.64 24.59 -6.19
N ASP A 336 -23.95 24.83 -6.15
CA ASP A 336 -24.68 25.28 -4.95
C ASP A 336 -25.26 24.05 -4.24
N LEU A 337 -24.58 23.60 -3.19
CA LEU A 337 -24.95 22.41 -2.42
C LEU A 337 -25.88 22.74 -1.27
N THR A 338 -25.86 23.98 -0.78
CA THR A 338 -26.63 24.46 0.38
C THR A 338 -27.97 25.10 0.01
N GLY A 339 -28.14 25.52 -1.24
CA GLY A 339 -29.32 26.21 -1.76
C GLY A 339 -29.37 27.68 -1.37
N ASN A 340 -28.23 28.34 -1.25
CA ASN A 340 -28.15 29.75 -0.86
C ASN A 340 -27.99 30.71 -2.06
N GLY A 341 -27.95 30.17 -3.28
CA GLY A 341 -27.80 30.92 -4.53
C GLY A 341 -26.36 31.29 -4.86
N LYS A 342 -25.38 30.72 -4.14
CA LYS A 342 -23.94 30.91 -4.33
C LYS A 342 -23.27 29.55 -4.46
N PRO A 343 -22.15 29.46 -5.18
CA PRO A 343 -21.40 28.22 -5.23
C PRO A 343 -20.77 27.92 -3.87
N ASP A 344 -20.90 26.68 -3.42
CA ASP A 344 -20.13 26.12 -2.30
C ASP A 344 -18.84 25.45 -2.81
N VAL A 345 -18.84 24.96 -4.05
CA VAL A 345 -17.67 24.37 -4.73
C VAL A 345 -17.53 24.99 -6.11
N LEU A 346 -16.29 25.31 -6.49
CA LEU A 346 -15.94 25.83 -7.81
C LEU A 346 -14.70 25.10 -8.32
N VAL A 347 -14.80 24.44 -9.47
CA VAL A 347 -13.68 23.79 -10.17
C VAL A 347 -13.46 24.51 -11.49
N ASN A 348 -12.24 24.97 -11.73
CA ASN A 348 -11.85 25.58 -13.00
C ASN A 348 -11.16 24.55 -13.88
N THR A 349 -11.29 24.72 -15.20
CA THR A 349 -10.69 23.83 -16.19
C THR A 349 -10.14 24.63 -17.37
N LYS A 350 -9.08 24.11 -17.99
CA LYS A 350 -8.80 24.39 -19.40
C LYS A 350 -9.46 23.27 -20.20
N GLY A 351 -10.48 23.62 -20.97
CA GLY A 351 -11.41 22.68 -21.57
C GLY A 351 -12.84 23.00 -21.14
N LYS A 352 -13.81 22.51 -21.90
CA LYS A 352 -15.23 22.60 -21.55
C LYS A 352 -15.60 21.39 -20.70
N ILE A 353 -16.33 21.58 -19.60
CA ILE A 353 -17.02 20.48 -18.93
C ILE A 353 -18.41 20.32 -19.56
N HIS A 354 -18.75 19.11 -20.00
CA HIS A 354 -20.11 18.76 -20.38
C HIS A 354 -20.78 18.01 -19.22
N TYR A 355 -22.11 18.13 -19.07
CA TYR A 355 -22.82 17.48 -17.95
C TYR A 355 -22.66 15.94 -17.92
N LYS A 356 -22.33 15.33 -19.07
CA LYS A 356 -22.04 13.89 -19.18
C LYS A 356 -20.67 13.50 -18.62
N ASP A 357 -19.81 14.47 -18.40
CA ASP A 357 -18.48 14.26 -17.80
C ASP A 357 -18.55 14.22 -16.27
N LEU A 358 -19.70 14.57 -15.68
CA LEU A 358 -19.89 14.53 -14.24
C LEU A 358 -20.29 13.12 -13.78
N LEU A 359 -19.52 12.53 -12.88
CA LEU A 359 -19.92 11.32 -12.17
C LEU A 359 -20.68 11.71 -10.91
N VAL A 360 -21.98 11.41 -10.91
CA VAL A 360 -22.93 11.73 -9.82
C VAL A 360 -23.40 10.50 -9.05
N ASN A 361 -23.07 9.30 -9.54
CA ASN A 361 -23.28 8.03 -8.86
C ASN A 361 -21.91 7.44 -8.51
N PRO A 362 -21.75 6.83 -7.32
CA PRO A 362 -20.45 6.36 -6.88
C PRO A 362 -19.91 5.27 -7.79
N GLU A 363 -18.69 5.44 -8.29
CA GLU A 363 -17.82 4.31 -8.56
C GLU A 363 -17.46 3.64 -7.22
N PRO A 364 -17.07 2.35 -7.19
CA PRO A 364 -16.57 1.72 -5.98
C PRO A 364 -15.46 2.58 -5.35
N PRO A 365 -15.46 2.78 -4.02
CA PRO A 365 -14.30 3.36 -3.34
C PRO A 365 -13.04 2.59 -3.77
N ILE A 366 -11.90 3.29 -3.87
CA ILE A 366 -10.60 2.66 -4.11
C ILE A 366 -10.49 1.47 -3.16
N ALA A 367 -10.42 0.26 -3.72
CA ALA A 367 -10.28 -0.94 -2.93
C ALA A 367 -8.90 -0.89 -2.29
N ILE A 368 -8.84 -0.60 -0.99
CA ILE A 368 -7.67 -0.87 -0.18
C ILE A 368 -7.63 -2.38 -0.04
N ASP A 369 -6.93 -3.05 -0.95
CA ASP A 369 -6.67 -4.46 -0.80
C ASP A 369 -5.91 -4.66 0.52
N PRO A 370 -6.25 -5.69 1.33
CA PRO A 370 -5.47 -6.00 2.51
C PRO A 370 -4.00 -6.22 2.10
N ALA A 371 -3.08 -5.75 2.93
CA ALA A 371 -1.64 -5.78 2.67
C ALA A 371 -1.19 -7.09 2.00
N PRO A 372 -0.40 -7.03 0.91
CA PRO A 372 0.25 -8.21 0.36
C PRO A 372 1.10 -8.87 1.44
N ASP A 373 1.02 -10.19 1.52
CA ASP A 373 1.80 -11.00 2.44
C ASP A 373 3.28 -10.94 2.01
N LEU A 374 4.01 -9.97 2.57
CA LEU A 374 5.45 -9.91 2.41
C LEU A 374 6.04 -10.97 3.32
N MET A 375 6.61 -11.99 2.68
CA MET A 375 7.46 -13.02 3.27
C MET A 375 8.38 -12.41 4.33
N THR A 376 7.98 -12.52 5.59
CA THR A 376 8.82 -12.16 6.73
C THR A 376 9.60 -13.42 7.10
N GLY A 377 10.90 -13.40 6.78
CA GLY A 377 11.83 -14.45 7.18
C GLY A 377 11.82 -14.62 8.71
N GLN A 378 11.55 -15.85 9.16
CA GLN A 378 11.81 -16.26 10.54
C GLN A 378 13.32 -16.35 10.78
N GLU A 379 13.79 -15.78 11.88
CA GLU A 379 15.12 -16.05 12.44
C GLU A 379 15.15 -17.48 13.06
N PRO A 380 16.23 -18.27 12.90
CA PRO A 380 16.28 -19.70 13.21
C PRO A 380 16.82 -19.94 14.66
N GLU A 381 16.32 -20.87 15.50
CA GLU A 381 16.64 -22.33 15.66
C GLU A 381 16.21 -22.79 17.09
N PRO A 382 16.15 -24.09 17.51
CA PRO A 382 16.83 -25.27 16.96
C PRO A 382 15.98 -26.54 16.69
N GLY A 383 16.53 -27.42 15.85
CA GLY A 383 16.00 -28.74 15.50
C GLY A 383 16.11 -29.85 16.60
N PRO A 384 15.61 -31.08 16.35
CA PRO A 384 14.50 -31.68 17.13
C PRO A 384 14.90 -32.94 17.95
N PRO A 385 13.97 -33.60 18.71
CA PRO A 385 13.16 -34.67 18.09
C PRO A 385 11.72 -34.92 18.65
N ARG A 386 10.88 -35.51 17.77
CA ARG A 386 9.74 -36.45 17.98
C ARG A 386 8.26 -35.97 18.02
N SER A 387 7.63 -36.17 16.86
CA SER A 387 6.44 -37.00 16.54
C SER A 387 5.06 -36.77 17.20
N LYS A 388 4.07 -36.59 16.29
CA LYS A 388 2.64 -36.94 16.34
C LYS A 388 1.77 -36.28 17.42
N ARG A 389 0.82 -35.45 16.96
CA ARG A 389 -0.59 -35.48 17.38
C ARG A 389 -1.47 -35.07 16.20
N ASP A 390 -2.04 -36.09 15.56
CA ASP A 390 -3.31 -35.95 14.85
C ASP A 390 -4.32 -35.34 15.82
N GLY A 391 -4.94 -34.23 15.43
CA GLY A 391 -6.17 -33.77 16.07
C GLY A 391 -7.22 -34.87 15.92
N THR A 392 -7.76 -35.34 17.05
CA THR A 392 -8.68 -36.46 17.14
C THR A 392 -10.00 -36.16 16.42
N ALA A 393 -10.10 -36.54 15.14
CA ALA A 393 -11.39 -36.68 14.48
C ALA A 393 -12.06 -37.98 14.96
N LYS A 394 -13.09 -37.86 15.81
CA LYS A 394 -14.00 -38.99 16.07
C LYS A 394 -14.85 -39.21 14.81
N ALA A 395 -14.59 -40.31 14.11
CA ALA A 395 -15.41 -40.74 12.99
C ALA A 395 -16.68 -41.43 13.52
N GLU A 396 -17.78 -40.68 13.66
CA GLU A 396 -19.11 -41.25 13.84
C GLU A 396 -19.85 -41.28 12.50
N ARG A 397 -20.86 -42.16 12.36
CA ARG A 397 -21.63 -42.47 11.13
C ARG A 397 -22.41 -41.29 10.51
N GLY A 398 -22.14 -40.05 10.92
CA GLY A 398 -22.85 -38.82 10.53
C GLY A 398 -22.00 -37.69 9.94
N GLY A 399 -20.69 -37.89 9.68
CA GLY A 399 -19.77 -36.83 9.28
C GLY A 399 -18.71 -36.54 10.33
N LYS A 400 -17.65 -35.80 9.97
CA LYS A 400 -16.54 -35.42 10.86
C LYS A 400 -16.89 -34.13 11.59
N THR A 401 -16.59 -34.08 12.89
CA THR A 401 -16.64 -32.82 13.66
C THR A 401 -15.22 -32.36 13.95
N TYR A 402 -14.88 -31.16 13.46
CA TYR A 402 -13.63 -30.45 13.73
C TYR A 402 -13.85 -29.55 14.94
N THR A 403 -13.35 -29.96 16.10
CA THR A 403 -13.58 -29.27 17.37
C THR A 403 -12.41 -28.37 17.72
N TYR A 404 -12.71 -27.12 18.09
CA TYR A 404 -11.73 -26.15 18.57
C TYR A 404 -12.11 -25.66 19.97
N ASN A 405 -11.23 -25.89 20.93
CA ASN A 405 -11.50 -25.56 22.34
C ASN A 405 -10.91 -24.21 22.76
N ALA A 406 -10.10 -23.58 21.91
CA ALA A 406 -9.49 -22.26 22.10
C ALA A 406 -9.12 -21.63 20.75
N ALA A 407 -9.16 -20.29 20.68
CA ALA A 407 -8.79 -19.54 19.47
C ALA A 407 -7.32 -19.77 19.06
N SER A 408 -6.45 -20.06 20.02
CA SER A 408 -5.04 -20.39 19.78
C SER A 408 -4.82 -21.69 18.99
N GLU A 409 -5.82 -22.57 18.90
CA GLU A 409 -5.73 -23.83 18.15
C GLU A 409 -5.76 -23.59 16.64
N SER A 410 -6.45 -22.54 16.18
CA SER A 410 -6.45 -22.08 14.78
C SER A 410 -6.69 -20.58 14.68
N ASN A 411 -5.67 -19.81 14.31
CA ASN A 411 -5.69 -18.34 14.24
C ASN A 411 -4.87 -17.81 13.05
N CYS A 412 -4.78 -16.49 12.90
CA CYS A 412 -4.11 -15.84 11.76
C CYS A 412 -2.61 -16.18 11.61
N ARG A 413 -1.96 -16.70 12.66
CA ARG A 413 -0.56 -17.16 12.62
C ARG A 413 -0.43 -18.68 12.39
N LYS A 414 -1.52 -19.42 12.60
CA LYS A 414 -1.58 -20.88 12.50
C LYS A 414 -2.99 -21.27 12.07
N VAL A 415 -3.25 -21.17 10.76
CA VAL A 415 -4.56 -21.49 10.20
C VAL A 415 -4.66 -22.98 9.93
N ASP A 416 -5.68 -23.63 10.47
CA ASP A 416 -6.02 -25.00 10.13
C ASP A 416 -6.78 -25.08 8.80
N ILE A 417 -6.41 -26.07 7.99
CA ILE A 417 -6.93 -26.26 6.62
C ILE A 417 -7.71 -27.58 6.61
N LEU A 418 -9.02 -27.47 6.51
CA LEU A 418 -9.94 -28.60 6.49
C LEU A 418 -10.02 -29.21 5.08
N LYS A 419 -8.94 -29.88 4.65
CA LYS A 419 -8.73 -30.35 3.27
C LYS A 419 -9.87 -31.22 2.71
N ASP A 420 -10.56 -31.96 3.56
CA ASP A 420 -11.60 -32.93 3.20
C ASP A 420 -12.99 -32.59 3.80
N PHE A 421 -13.18 -31.34 4.22
CA PHE A 421 -14.45 -30.87 4.78
C PHE A 421 -15.59 -30.98 3.76
N THR A 422 -16.72 -31.54 4.19
CA THR A 422 -17.92 -31.72 3.39
C THR A 422 -19.10 -31.00 4.02
N SER A 423 -19.48 -29.83 3.47
CA SER A 423 -20.63 -29.05 3.93
C SER A 423 -21.91 -29.88 4.00
N GLY A 424 -22.72 -29.66 5.04
CA GLY A 424 -23.96 -30.39 5.29
C GLY A 424 -23.77 -31.77 5.94
N LYS A 425 -22.54 -32.30 5.97
CA LYS A 425 -22.17 -33.57 6.60
C LYS A 425 -21.22 -33.34 7.77
N ASP A 426 -20.14 -32.61 7.54
CA ASP A 426 -19.14 -32.30 8.54
C ASP A 426 -19.51 -31.03 9.32
N LYS A 427 -18.98 -30.90 10.54
CA LYS A 427 -19.26 -29.78 11.44
C LYS A 427 -17.98 -29.15 11.97
N ILE A 428 -18.00 -27.83 12.18
CA ILE A 428 -16.96 -27.08 12.88
C ILE A 428 -17.54 -26.71 14.24
N ASP A 429 -17.04 -27.30 15.32
CA ASP A 429 -17.58 -27.08 16.66
C ASP A 429 -16.72 -26.10 17.45
N LEU A 430 -17.31 -24.92 17.68
CA LEU A 430 -16.71 -23.80 18.41
C LEU A 430 -17.31 -23.64 19.81
N SER A 431 -18.24 -24.51 20.22
CA SER A 431 -19.07 -24.31 21.42
C SER A 431 -18.23 -24.10 22.69
N ARG A 432 -17.18 -24.89 22.86
CA ARG A 432 -16.30 -24.79 24.04
C ARG A 432 -15.41 -23.56 24.02
N MET A 433 -14.98 -23.12 22.84
CA MET A 433 -14.24 -21.86 22.69
C MET A 433 -15.12 -20.68 23.08
N LEU A 434 -16.37 -20.68 22.62
CA LEU A 434 -17.37 -19.63 22.91
C LEU A 434 -17.78 -19.59 24.38
N GLU A 435 -17.93 -20.77 25.00
CA GLU A 435 -18.21 -20.87 26.43
C GLU A 435 -17.08 -20.26 27.27
N LYS A 436 -15.81 -20.51 26.90
CA LYS A 436 -14.64 -19.94 27.60
C LYS A 436 -14.50 -18.43 27.41
N SER A 437 -14.83 -17.91 26.22
CA SER A 437 -14.79 -16.47 25.96
C SER A 437 -16.01 -15.74 26.51
N GLY A 438 -17.08 -16.45 26.89
CA GLY A 438 -18.34 -15.85 27.31
C GLY A 438 -19.08 -15.13 26.18
N THR A 439 -18.84 -15.51 24.93
CA THR A 439 -19.39 -14.85 23.74
C THR A 439 -20.36 -15.75 22.97
N SER A 440 -21.22 -15.13 22.16
CA SER A 440 -22.14 -15.84 21.24
C SER A 440 -21.84 -15.43 19.81
N LEU A 441 -21.85 -16.39 18.88
CA LEU A 441 -21.57 -16.07 17.49
C LEU A 441 -22.76 -15.43 16.76
N THR A 442 -22.47 -14.31 16.09
CA THR A 442 -23.37 -13.61 15.18
C THR A 442 -22.73 -13.53 13.81
N GLN A 443 -23.46 -13.98 12.78
CA GLN A 443 -23.00 -13.84 11.40
C GLN A 443 -23.06 -12.38 10.95
N VAL A 444 -21.97 -11.92 10.35
CA VAL A 444 -21.84 -10.59 9.73
C VAL A 444 -21.16 -10.71 8.36
N ASP A 445 -21.18 -9.62 7.59
CA ASP A 445 -20.48 -9.53 6.29
C ASP A 445 -19.01 -9.13 6.46
N ARG A 446 -18.70 -8.45 7.57
CA ARG A 446 -17.38 -7.98 8.01
C ARG A 446 -17.46 -7.66 9.51
N PHE A 447 -16.33 -7.71 10.22
CA PHE A 447 -16.30 -7.30 11.62
C PHE A 447 -16.67 -5.82 11.78
N THR A 448 -17.66 -5.55 12.63
CA THR A 448 -18.12 -4.21 12.99
C THR A 448 -17.51 -3.72 14.29
N GLY A 449 -16.86 -4.62 15.04
CA GLY A 449 -16.22 -4.36 16.34
C GLY A 449 -17.08 -4.80 17.52
N LYS A 450 -17.94 -5.81 17.32
CA LYS A 450 -18.67 -6.46 18.41
C LYS A 450 -18.07 -7.83 18.66
N ALA A 451 -17.78 -8.12 19.91
CA ALA A 451 -17.31 -9.44 20.35
C ALA A 451 -18.30 -10.55 19.95
N GLY A 452 -17.77 -11.65 19.39
CA GLY A 452 -18.54 -12.78 18.89
C GLY A 452 -19.05 -12.60 17.46
N GLU A 453 -18.46 -11.73 16.65
CA GLU A 453 -18.79 -11.62 15.23
C GLU A 453 -18.06 -12.70 14.41
N ALA A 454 -18.73 -13.28 13.43
CA ALA A 454 -18.15 -14.25 12.53
C ALA A 454 -18.61 -14.02 11.09
N PHE A 455 -17.73 -14.24 10.13
CA PHE A 455 -18.11 -14.22 8.71
C PHE A 455 -17.47 -15.37 7.95
N ILE A 456 -18.15 -15.78 6.88
CA ILE A 456 -17.69 -16.81 5.96
C ILE A 456 -17.51 -16.16 4.60
N VAL A 457 -16.32 -16.29 4.02
CA VAL A 457 -16.02 -15.69 2.71
C VAL A 457 -15.30 -16.70 1.83
N LYS A 458 -15.60 -16.69 0.53
CA LYS A 458 -14.76 -17.35 -0.47
C LYS A 458 -13.68 -16.35 -0.88
N SER A 459 -12.42 -16.67 -0.59
CA SER A 459 -11.27 -15.88 -1.00
C SER A 459 -11.13 -15.90 -2.52
N GLY A 460 -10.98 -14.71 -3.11
CA GLY A 460 -10.80 -14.56 -4.57
C GLY A 460 -9.43 -15.00 -5.07
N GLY A 461 -8.40 -14.98 -4.19
CA GLY A 461 -7.03 -15.34 -4.56
C GLY A 461 -6.80 -16.85 -4.64
N ASP A 462 -7.14 -17.59 -3.57
CA ASP A 462 -6.89 -19.04 -3.45
C ASP A 462 -8.16 -19.90 -3.64
N GLY A 463 -9.33 -19.28 -3.83
CA GLY A 463 -10.60 -19.95 -4.05
C GLY A 463 -11.16 -20.67 -2.82
N ARG A 464 -10.53 -20.57 -1.65
CA ARG A 464 -10.92 -21.29 -0.42
C ARG A 464 -12.04 -20.58 0.32
N TYR A 465 -12.80 -21.35 1.07
CA TYR A 465 -13.78 -20.82 2.02
C TYR A 465 -13.12 -20.63 3.38
N TRP A 466 -13.21 -19.41 3.89
CA TRP A 466 -12.65 -19.00 5.16
C TRP A 466 -13.77 -18.73 6.15
N LEU A 467 -13.62 -19.24 7.37
CA LEU A 467 -14.42 -18.84 8.54
C LEU A 467 -13.51 -18.04 9.46
N ALA A 468 -13.85 -16.78 9.69
CA ALA A 468 -13.15 -15.89 10.62
C ALA A 468 -14.08 -15.52 11.78
N VAL A 469 -13.55 -15.46 12.99
CA VAL A 469 -14.26 -15.11 14.23
C VAL A 469 -13.46 -14.08 15.02
N ASP A 470 -14.12 -12.97 15.35
CA ASP A 470 -13.67 -11.93 16.28
C ASP A 470 -14.36 -12.19 17.63
N LEU A 471 -13.60 -12.62 18.63
CA LEU A 471 -14.10 -12.95 19.96
C LEU A 471 -14.05 -11.75 20.92
N ASP A 472 -13.17 -10.78 20.73
CA ASP A 472 -12.95 -9.68 21.68
C ASP A 472 -13.49 -8.31 21.21
N GLY A 473 -13.87 -8.19 19.95
CA GLY A 473 -14.44 -6.99 19.32
C GLY A 473 -13.40 -6.00 18.79
N ASP A 474 -12.12 -6.39 18.67
CA ASP A 474 -11.04 -5.53 18.17
C ASP A 474 -11.02 -5.37 16.63
N LYS A 475 -11.98 -5.99 15.92
CA LYS A 475 -12.11 -6.06 14.46
C LYS A 475 -11.03 -6.91 13.79
N ARG A 476 -10.37 -7.79 14.52
CA ARG A 476 -9.41 -8.78 14.02
C ARG A 476 -9.94 -10.17 14.29
N SER A 477 -9.44 -11.12 13.51
CA SER A 477 -9.82 -12.52 13.68
C SER A 477 -8.99 -13.15 14.79
N ASP A 478 -9.63 -13.49 15.90
CA ASP A 478 -9.03 -14.31 16.96
C ASP A 478 -8.90 -15.77 16.54
N PHE A 479 -9.93 -16.28 15.85
CA PHE A 479 -9.98 -17.65 15.36
C PHE A 479 -10.27 -17.67 13.87
N VAL A 480 -9.56 -18.52 13.11
CA VAL A 480 -9.79 -18.66 11.67
C VAL A 480 -9.50 -20.08 11.21
N VAL A 481 -10.31 -20.61 10.30
CA VAL A 481 -10.07 -21.87 9.57
C VAL A 481 -10.39 -21.67 8.10
N ASN A 482 -9.78 -22.47 7.23
CA ASN A 482 -10.18 -22.50 5.82
C ASN A 482 -10.36 -23.91 5.28
N SER A 483 -11.08 -24.00 4.16
CA SER A 483 -11.37 -25.24 3.46
C SER A 483 -11.35 -24.99 1.95
N PRO A 484 -10.82 -25.92 1.13
CA PRO A 484 -11.01 -25.87 -0.32
C PRO A 484 -12.48 -26.10 -0.72
N ASN A 485 -13.29 -26.67 0.18
CA ASN A 485 -14.71 -26.92 -0.03
C ASN A 485 -15.57 -25.89 0.72
N VAL A 486 -16.82 -25.74 0.29
CA VAL A 486 -17.80 -24.80 0.87
C VAL A 486 -17.89 -24.99 2.40
N ILE A 487 -17.91 -23.88 3.14
CA ILE A 487 -18.34 -23.83 4.54
C ILE A 487 -19.65 -23.04 4.60
N ARG A 488 -20.68 -23.55 5.26
CA ARG A 488 -21.94 -22.82 5.49
C ARG A 488 -22.08 -22.49 6.97
N ALA A 489 -22.87 -21.45 7.27
CA ALA A 489 -23.19 -21.09 8.64
C ALA A 489 -23.87 -22.25 9.41
N SER A 490 -24.68 -23.05 8.70
CA SER A 490 -25.33 -24.24 9.26
C SER A 490 -24.37 -25.40 9.59
N ASP A 491 -23.10 -25.29 9.17
CA ASP A 491 -22.06 -26.27 9.50
C ASP A 491 -21.31 -25.91 10.80
N ILE A 492 -21.55 -24.74 11.36
CA ILE A 492 -20.83 -24.24 12.55
C ILE A 492 -21.68 -24.44 13.80
N VAL A 493 -21.19 -25.26 14.72
CA VAL A 493 -21.84 -25.47 16.03
C VAL A 493 -21.45 -24.30 16.93
N GLY A 494 -22.47 -23.63 17.49
CA GLY A 494 -22.33 -22.39 18.27
C GLY A 494 -22.76 -21.12 17.53
N MET A 495 -23.08 -21.22 16.22
CA MET A 495 -23.54 -20.10 15.40
C MET A 495 -25.07 -19.91 15.47
N LYS A 496 -25.53 -18.70 15.82
CA LYS A 496 -26.97 -18.37 15.78
C LYS A 496 -27.39 -18.05 14.35
N LEU A 497 -28.13 -18.96 13.72
CA LEU A 497 -28.65 -18.76 12.36
C LEU A 497 -29.73 -17.67 12.36
N LYS A 498 -29.46 -16.57 11.66
CA LYS A 498 -30.48 -15.56 11.34
C LYS A 498 -31.10 -15.96 10.00
N HIS A 499 -32.32 -16.54 10.03
CA HIS A 499 -33.05 -17.10 8.88
C HIS A 499 -33.25 -16.16 7.67
N ALA A 500 -32.83 -14.89 7.75
CA ALA A 500 -32.84 -13.94 6.65
C ALA A 500 -31.67 -14.12 5.66
N TYR A 501 -30.53 -14.68 6.09
CA TYR A 501 -29.28 -14.65 5.32
C TYR A 501 -29.06 -15.89 4.40
N ASP A 502 -29.53 -17.08 4.80
CA ASP A 502 -29.38 -18.32 4.00
C ASP A 502 -30.10 -18.28 2.64
N ARG A 503 -31.13 -17.42 2.48
CA ARG A 503 -31.86 -17.28 1.20
C ARG A 503 -31.08 -16.54 0.12
N GLN A 504 -30.01 -15.83 0.46
CA GLN A 504 -29.20 -15.09 -0.51
C GLN A 504 -28.14 -15.96 -1.20
N LEU A 505 -27.66 -17.01 -0.53
CA LEU A 505 -26.62 -17.91 -1.05
C LEU A 505 -27.17 -19.10 -1.86
N SER A 506 -28.41 -19.53 -1.65
CA SER A 506 -29.03 -20.57 -2.51
C SER A 506 -29.44 -20.07 -3.90
N ARG A 507 -29.43 -18.74 -4.13
CA ARG A 507 -29.78 -18.11 -5.41
C ARG A 507 -28.58 -17.82 -6.31
N ARG A 508 -27.36 -18.19 -5.88
CA ARG A 508 -26.12 -17.93 -6.62
C ARG A 508 -25.25 -19.18 -6.85
N THR A 509 -25.83 -20.38 -6.70
CA THR A 509 -25.22 -21.63 -7.20
C THR A 509 -25.65 -21.90 -8.63
#